data_AF-A0A3D1G518-F1
#
_entry.id   AF-A0A3D1G518-F1
#
_cell.length_a   1.000
_cell.length_b   1.000
_cell.length_c   1.000
_cell.angle_alpha   90.00
_cell.angle_beta   90.00
_cell.angle_gamma   90.00
#
_symmetry.space_group_name_H-M   'P 1'
#
loop_
_entity.id
_entity.type
_entity.pdbx_description
1 polymer ?
#
loop_
_entity_poly.entity_id
_entity_poly.type
_entity_poly.pdbx_seq_one_letter_code
_entity_poly.pdbx_strand_id
1 'polypeptide(L)' 'MKISGRGVDGFLANPPAAVAAILLHGHDRGMMQERARLLAGKAVPDINDPFCVTRLDPDSIGKDATLLVDNAAAMPP' A
#
# COMPACT_ATOMS: atom_id res chain seq x y z
N MET A 1 -8.00 -10.76 -2.99
CA MET A 1 -9.26 -10.95 -2.23
C MET A 1 -9.93 -9.60 -2.01
N LYS A 2 -11.27 -9.51 -2.07
CA LYS A 2 -11.98 -8.27 -1.71
C LYS A 2 -12.51 -8.38 -0.28
N ILE A 3 -12.35 -7.33 0.51
CA ILE A 3 -12.77 -7.29 1.91
C ILE A 3 -14.16 -6.67 1.99
N SER A 4 -15.09 -7.34 2.66
CA SER A 4 -16.43 -6.78 2.91
C SER A 4 -16.34 -5.63 3.92
N GLY A 5 -17.29 -4.70 3.89
CA GLY A 5 -17.24 -3.51 4.76
C GLY A 5 -17.04 -3.83 6.25
N ARG A 6 -17.68 -4.90 6.76
CA ARG A 6 -17.53 -5.36 8.15
C ARG A 6 -16.13 -5.90 8.47
N GLY A 7 -15.40 -6.42 7.49
CA GLY A 7 -14.07 -7.00 7.68
C GLY A 7 -12.91 -6.00 7.58
N VAL A 8 -13.18 -4.76 7.19
CA VAL A 8 -12.13 -3.76 6.93
C VAL A 8 -11.33 -3.44 8.19
N ASP A 9 -11.99 -3.14 9.30
CA ASP A 9 -11.31 -2.71 10.52
C ASP A 9 -10.40 -3.81 11.08
N GLY A 10 -10.87 -5.07 11.05
CA GLY A 10 -10.06 -6.22 11.46
C GLY A 10 -8.82 -6.42 10.57
N PHE A 11 -8.98 -6.27 9.26
CA PHE A 11 -7.85 -6.36 8.33
C PHE A 11 -6.86 -5.21 8.50
N LEU A 12 -7.35 -3.98 8.71
CA LEU A 12 -6.49 -2.83 8.98
C LEU A 12 -5.71 -3.01 10.28
N ALA A 13 -6.33 -3.58 11.32
CA ALA A 13 -5.67 -3.82 12.60
C ALA A 13 -4.58 -4.91 12.51
N ASN A 14 -4.86 -6.01 11.81
CA ASN A 14 -3.94 -7.14 11.68
C ASN A 14 -4.00 -7.75 10.27
N PRO A 15 -3.32 -7.15 9.28
CA PRO A 15 -3.30 -7.69 7.92
C PRO A 15 -2.56 -9.04 7.92
N PRO A 16 -3.07 -10.09 7.24
CA PRO A 16 -2.41 -11.39 7.20
C PRO A 16 -1.01 -11.29 6.58
N ALA A 17 -0.01 -11.96 7.19
CA ALA A 17 1.38 -11.92 6.73
C ALA A 17 1.59 -12.43 5.29
N ALA A 18 0.67 -13.26 4.77
CA ALA A 18 0.72 -13.77 3.40
C ALA A 18 0.26 -12.74 2.34
N VAL A 19 -0.21 -11.56 2.75
CA VAL A 19 -0.66 -10.51 1.80
C VAL A 19 0.55 -9.73 1.30
N ALA A 20 0.92 -9.97 0.05
CA ALA A 20 2.04 -9.27 -0.61
C ALA A 20 1.70 -7.84 -1.06
N ALA A 21 0.43 -7.55 -1.33
CA ALA A 21 -0.01 -6.23 -1.81
C ALA A 21 -1.44 -5.90 -1.38
N ILE A 22 -1.69 -4.61 -1.14
CA ILE A 22 -3.00 -4.09 -0.73
C ILE A 22 -3.39 -2.95 -1.68
N LEU A 23 -4.55 -3.09 -2.33
CA LEU A 23 -5.15 -2.04 -3.16
C LEU A 23 -6.25 -1.32 -2.37
N LEU A 24 -6.05 -0.02 -2.13
CA LEU A 24 -7.08 0.85 -1.59
C LEU A 24 -7.80 1.54 -2.75
N HIS A 25 -9.11 1.36 -2.82
CA HIS A 25 -9.93 1.93 -3.88
C HIS A 25 -11.25 2.46 -3.30
N GLY A 26 -11.71 3.61 -3.79
CA GLY A 26 -12.93 4.27 -3.29
C GLY A 26 -13.01 5.74 -3.69
N HIS A 27 -14.17 6.34 -3.41
CA HIS A 27 -14.43 7.74 -3.74
C HIS A 27 -13.92 8.72 -2.66
N ASP A 28 -13.74 8.24 -1.43
CA ASP A 28 -13.27 9.05 -0.30
C ASP A 28 -11.74 9.00 -0.19
N ARG A 29 -11.09 10.05 -0.71
CA ARG A 29 -9.63 10.18 -0.67
C ARG A 29 -9.07 10.34 0.74
N GLY A 30 -9.80 10.99 1.64
CA GLY A 30 -9.36 11.20 3.02
C GLY A 30 -9.29 9.87 3.77
N MET A 31 -10.36 9.08 3.68
CA MET A 31 -10.39 7.74 4.26
C MET A 31 -9.34 6.81 3.64
N MET A 32 -9.13 6.87 2.33
CA MET A 32 -8.08 6.07 1.67
C MET A 32 -6.68 6.47 2.17
N GLN A 33 -6.40 7.77 2.31
CA GLN A 33 -5.11 8.25 2.77
C GLN A 33 -4.84 7.85 4.23
N GLU A 34 -5.84 7.94 5.10
CA GLU A 34 -5.71 7.52 6.50
C GLU A 34 -5.40 6.03 6.61
N ARG A 35 -6.14 5.19 5.88
CA ARG A 35 -5.93 3.74 5.85
C ARG A 35 -4.59 3.35 5.24
N ALA A 36 -4.13 4.06 4.21
CA ALA A 36 -2.82 3.86 3.61
C ALA A 36 -1.71 4.09 4.63
N ARG A 37 -1.79 5.18 5.40
CA ARG A 37 -0.81 5.51 6.45
C ARG A 37 -0.81 4.47 7.55
N LEU A 38 -1.98 4.03 8.00
CA LEU A 38 -2.11 2.97 9.02
C LEU A 38 -1.47 1.66 8.58
N LEU A 39 -1.68 1.24 7.33
CA LEU A 39 -1.09 0.01 6.79
C LEU A 39 0.42 0.15 6.56
N ALA A 40 0.86 1.27 5.98
CA ALA A 40 2.28 1.52 5.73
C ALA A 40 3.09 1.55 7.03
N GLY A 41 2.56 2.18 8.09
CA GLY A 41 3.20 2.20 9.41
C GLY A 41 3.27 0.84 10.12
N LYS A 42 2.59 -0.20 9.60
CA LYS A 42 2.77 -1.59 10.06
C LYS A 42 3.87 -2.32 9.31
N ALA A 43 4.20 -1.86 8.10
CA ALA A 43 5.23 -2.47 7.26
C ALA A 43 6.61 -1.87 7.52
N VAL A 44 6.69 -0.56 7.80
CA VAL A 44 7.96 0.16 8.03
C VAL A 44 7.90 1.01 9.30
N PRO A 45 9.04 1.23 9.99
CA PRO A 45 9.10 2.10 11.17
C PRO A 45 8.81 3.58 10.87
N ASP A 46 9.23 4.07 9.70
CA ASP A 46 8.93 5.43 9.22
C ASP A 46 8.53 5.40 7.74
N ILE A 47 7.33 5.91 7.45
CA ILE A 47 6.74 5.97 6.10
C ILE A 47 7.38 7.06 5.21
N ASN A 48 8.27 7.88 5.78
CA ASN A 48 9.01 8.91 5.06
C ASN A 48 10.47 8.53 4.83
N ASP A 49 10.91 7.37 5.32
CA ASP A 49 12.26 6.89 5.10
C ASP A 49 12.48 6.57 3.61
N PRO A 50 13.36 7.30 2.90
CA PRO A 50 13.58 7.10 1.47
C PRO A 50 14.29 5.78 1.15
N PHE A 51 14.86 5.10 2.15
CA PHE A 51 15.49 3.79 1.98
C PHE A 51 14.51 2.64 2.14
N CYS A 52 13.43 2.84 2.90
CA CYS A 52 12.40 1.82 3.14
C CYS A 52 11.14 2.01 2.29
N VAL A 53 10.93 3.21 1.73
CA VAL A 53 9.70 3.54 0.99
C VAL A 53 10.02 4.19 -0.35
N THR A 54 9.57 3.55 -1.43
CA THR A 54 9.52 4.17 -2.76
C THR A 54 8.17 4.81 -3.01
N ARG A 55 8.17 6.09 -3.41
CA ARG A 55 6.96 6.78 -3.86
C ARG A 55 6.88 6.76 -5.37
N LEU A 56 5.80 6.18 -5.89
CA LEU A 56 5.52 6.12 -7.33
C LEU A 56 4.56 7.23 -7.71
N ASP A 57 4.97 8.02 -8.71
CA ASP A 57 4.16 9.09 -9.27
C ASP A 57 3.13 8.55 -10.28
N PRO A 58 1.84 8.93 -10.20
CA PRO A 58 0.80 8.39 -11.08
C PRO A 58 1.04 8.63 -12.57
N ASP A 59 1.57 9.80 -12.96
CA ASP A 59 1.83 10.11 -14.36
C ASP A 59 2.97 9.27 -14.91
N SER A 60 3.98 9.01 -14.07
CA SER A 60 5.10 8.12 -14.40
C SER A 60 4.65 6.68 -14.59
N ILE A 61 3.78 6.17 -13.70
CA ILE A 61 3.18 4.83 -13.82
C ILE A 61 2.27 4.73 -15.05
N GLY A 62 1.52 5.79 -15.37
CA GLY A 62 0.68 5.82 -16.57
C GLY A 62 1.48 5.78 -17.87
N LYS A 63 2.72 6.29 -17.87
CA LYS A 63 3.64 6.25 -19.02
C LYS A 63 4.37 4.91 -19.12
N ASP A 64 4.78 4.34 -17.99
CA ASP A 64 5.48 3.06 -17.93
C ASP A 64 5.03 2.22 -16.73
N ALA A 65 4.27 1.17 -17.03
CA ALA A 65 3.75 0.26 -16.01
C ALA A 65 4.82 -0.68 -15.42
N THR A 66 5.97 -0.86 -16.10
CA THR A 66 7.06 -1.74 -15.63
C THR A 66 7.67 -1.24 -14.32
N LEU A 67 7.67 0.08 -14.12
CA LEU A 67 8.11 0.73 -12.88
C LEU A 67 7.47 0.14 -11.62
N LEU A 68 6.18 -0.22 -11.66
CA LEU A 68 5.52 -0.83 -10.49
C LEU A 68 6.11 -2.21 -10.17
N VAL A 69 6.31 -3.03 -11.20
CA VAL A 69 6.80 -4.40 -11.06
C VAL A 69 8.26 -4.40 -10.61
N ASP A 70 9.09 -3.54 -11.21
CA ASP A 70 10.50 -3.42 -10.88
C ASP A 70 10.72 -2.97 -9.44
N ASN A 71 9.95 -1.98 -8.98
CA ASN A 71 10.02 -1.51 -7.59
C ASN A 71 9.52 -2.57 -6.60
N ALA A 72 8.48 -3.33 -6.95
CA ALA A 72 8.02 -4.44 -6.12
C ALA A 72 9.07 -5.57 -6.03
N ALA A 73 9.76 -5.88 -7.13
CA ALA A 73 10.81 -6.89 -7.16
C ALA A 73 12.07 -6.49 -6.37
N ALA A 74 12.31 -5.19 -6.19
CA ALA A 74 13.41 -4.67 -5.40
C ALA A 74 13.15 -4.70 -3.87
N MET A 75 11.90 -4.97 -3.45
CA MET A 75 11.57 -5.07 -2.02
C MET A 75 12.20 -6.33 -1.42
N PRO A 76 12.78 -6.24 -0.20
CA PRO A 76 13.28 -7.40 0.51
C PRO A 76 12.13 -8.37 0.85
N PRO A 77 12.41 -9.68 0.93
CA PRO A 77 11.41 -10.71 1.24
C PRO A 77 10.90 -10.64 2.70
#